data_AF-A0A2K5HES4-F1
#
_entry.id   AF-A0A2K5HES4-F1
#
_cell.length_a   1.000
_cell.length_b   1.000
_cell.length_c   1.000
_cell.angle_alpha   90.00
_cell.angle_beta   90.00
_cell.angle_gamma   90.00
#
_symmetry.space_group_name_H-M   'P 1'
#
loop_
_entity.id
_entity.type
_entity.pdbx_description
1 polymer ?
#
loop_
_entity_poly.entity_id
_entity_poly.type
_entity_poly.pdbx_seq_one_letter_code
_entity_poly.pdbx_strand_id
1 'polypeptide(L)'
;MATPSAAFEALMNGVTSWDVPEDAVPCELLLIGEASFPVMVNDMGQVLIAASSYGRGRLVVMSHEDYLVEAQLTPFLLNAVGWLCSSPGAPIGVHPSLAPLAKILEGSGMDAKVEPEVKDSLGVYCIDAYNETMTEKLVKFMKRGGGLLIGGQAWDWANQDDLSEDREELLHGISELDISNSDCFPSQLLVHGALAFPLGLDSYHGCVIAAARYGRGRVVVTGHKVLFTVGKLGPFLLNAVRWLDGGRRGKIVVQTELRTLSGLLAVGGIDTSIEPNLTSDASVYCFEPVSEVGVKELQEFVAEGGGLFVGAQAWWWAFKNPGVSPLARFPGNLLLNPFGISITSQSLNPGPFRTPKAGIRTYHFRSTLAEFQVIMGRKRGNVEKGWLAKLGPDGAAFLQIPAEEIPAYMSVHRLLRKLLSRYRLPVATRENPVINDCCRGAMLSLATGLAHSGSDLSLLVPEIEDMYSSPYLRPSESPITVEVNCTNPGTRYCWMSTGSLTA
;
A
#
# COMPACT_ATOMS: atom_id res chain seq x y z
N MET A 1 -37.73 -0.20 8.08
CA MET A 1 -36.46 -0.91 7.76
C MET A 1 -36.47 -2.22 8.50
N ALA A 2 -36.05 -3.32 7.87
CA ALA A 2 -35.80 -4.57 8.58
C ALA A 2 -34.63 -4.36 9.56
N THR A 3 -34.66 -5.00 10.72
CA THR A 3 -33.49 -5.04 11.61
C THR A 3 -32.34 -5.79 10.91
N PRO A 4 -31.06 -5.53 11.25
CA PRO A 4 -29.93 -6.26 10.68
C PRO A 4 -30.09 -7.79 10.75
N SER A 5 -30.69 -8.29 11.84
CA SER A 5 -30.99 -9.73 12.00
C SER A 5 -31.97 -10.25 10.94
N ALA A 6 -33.10 -9.56 10.72
CA ALA A 6 -34.09 -9.99 9.73
C ALA A 6 -33.55 -9.85 8.29
N ALA A 7 -32.70 -8.86 8.04
CA ALA A 7 -32.03 -8.73 6.75
C ALA A 7 -31.03 -9.87 6.51
N PHE A 8 -30.24 -10.22 7.52
CA PHE A 8 -29.31 -11.35 7.45
C PHE A 8 -30.05 -12.68 7.23
N GLU A 9 -31.13 -12.93 7.97
CA GLU A 9 -31.97 -14.13 7.77
C GLU A 9 -32.54 -14.23 6.36
N ALA A 10 -33.02 -13.11 5.80
CA ALA A 10 -33.52 -13.07 4.42
C ALA A 10 -32.42 -13.37 3.40
N LEU A 11 -31.20 -12.85 3.61
CA LEU A 11 -30.05 -13.07 2.74
C LEU A 11 -29.54 -14.52 2.81
N MET A 12 -29.56 -15.12 4.00
CA MET A 12 -29.04 -16.47 4.26
C MET A 12 -30.07 -17.59 4.10
N ASN A 13 -31.30 -17.27 3.68
CA ASN A 13 -32.37 -18.26 3.56
C ASN A 13 -31.98 -19.43 2.64
N GLY A 14 -31.87 -20.64 3.19
CA GLY A 14 -31.45 -21.84 2.44
C GLY A 14 -29.96 -21.91 2.10
N VAL A 15 -29.16 -20.90 2.46
CA VAL A 15 -27.70 -20.89 2.29
C VAL A 15 -27.05 -21.47 3.55
N THR A 16 -26.52 -22.68 3.45
CA THR A 16 -25.91 -23.41 4.59
C THR A 16 -24.41 -23.55 4.50
N SER A 17 -23.85 -23.40 3.29
CA SER A 17 -22.41 -23.43 3.02
C SER A 17 -22.08 -22.52 1.84
N TRP A 18 -20.83 -22.06 1.80
CA TRP A 18 -20.30 -21.24 0.72
C TRP A 18 -19.35 -22.09 -0.11
N ASP A 19 -19.67 -22.24 -1.40
CA ASP A 19 -18.78 -22.84 -2.40
C ASP A 19 -18.35 -21.69 -3.34
N VAL A 20 -17.25 -21.04 -2.98
CA VAL A 20 -16.71 -19.88 -3.71
C VAL A 20 -15.59 -20.33 -4.65
N PRO A 21 -15.42 -19.70 -5.82
CA PRO A 21 -14.39 -20.07 -6.77
C PRO A 21 -12.99 -20.03 -6.16
N GLU A 22 -12.21 -21.08 -6.38
CA GLU A 22 -10.82 -21.17 -5.90
C GLU A 22 -9.89 -20.14 -6.55
N ASP A 23 -10.21 -19.69 -7.76
CA ASP A 23 -9.35 -18.80 -8.55
C ASP A 23 -9.66 -17.31 -8.31
N ALA A 24 -10.87 -16.96 -7.88
CA ALA A 24 -11.28 -15.58 -7.58
C ALA A 24 -10.65 -15.11 -6.25
N VAL A 25 -9.78 -14.09 -6.23
CA VAL A 25 -9.07 -13.61 -5.02
C VAL A 25 -9.84 -12.44 -4.37
N PRO A 26 -10.68 -12.69 -3.36
CA PRO A 26 -11.53 -11.63 -2.81
C PRO A 26 -10.73 -10.61 -1.98
N CYS A 27 -11.17 -9.37 -1.99
CA CYS A 27 -10.75 -8.37 -0.99
C CYS A 27 -11.41 -8.60 0.38
N GLU A 28 -10.92 -7.90 1.40
CA GLU A 28 -11.65 -7.72 2.66
C GLU A 28 -12.49 -6.44 2.58
N LEU A 29 -13.80 -6.55 2.85
CA LEU A 29 -14.69 -5.41 2.95
C LEU A 29 -14.53 -4.72 4.31
N LEU A 30 -14.22 -3.43 4.31
CA LEU A 30 -14.20 -2.60 5.51
C LEU A 30 -15.57 -1.96 5.73
N LEU A 31 -16.21 -2.33 6.84
CA LEU A 31 -17.54 -1.84 7.19
C LEU A 31 -17.43 -0.65 8.14
N ILE A 32 -17.78 0.54 7.65
CA ILE A 32 -17.69 1.80 8.41
C ILE A 32 -19.06 2.43 8.73
N GLY A 33 -20.13 1.97 8.10
CA GLY A 33 -21.48 2.52 8.29
C GLY A 33 -22.23 1.83 9.43
N GLU A 34 -22.98 2.58 10.24
CA GLU A 34 -23.78 1.99 11.33
C GLU A 34 -24.82 0.97 10.84
N ALA A 35 -25.33 1.15 9.62
CA ALA A 35 -26.30 0.24 9.00
C ALA A 35 -25.64 -0.95 8.27
N SER A 36 -24.31 -0.99 8.20
CA SER A 36 -23.59 -2.03 7.49
C SER A 36 -23.33 -3.25 8.38
N PHE A 37 -23.51 -4.45 7.83
CA PHE A 37 -23.30 -5.69 8.56
C PHE A 37 -22.69 -6.78 7.66
N PRO A 38 -21.87 -7.67 8.22
CA PRO A 38 -21.28 -8.77 7.47
C PRO A 38 -22.34 -9.83 7.14
N VAL A 39 -22.22 -10.43 5.95
CA VAL A 39 -23.06 -11.54 5.48
C VAL A 39 -22.22 -12.82 5.35
N MET A 40 -21.06 -12.73 4.70
CA MET A 40 -20.08 -13.82 4.62
C MET A 40 -18.77 -13.38 5.26
N VAL A 41 -18.28 -14.18 6.20
CA VAL A 41 -16.99 -14.00 6.85
C VAL A 41 -16.21 -15.30 6.68
N ASN A 42 -14.99 -15.22 6.15
CA ASN A 42 -14.14 -16.41 6.03
C ASN A 42 -13.48 -16.79 7.37
N ASP A 43 -12.73 -17.88 7.37
CA ASP A 43 -11.96 -18.36 8.52
C ASP A 43 -10.85 -17.38 8.99
N MET A 44 -10.47 -16.41 8.16
CA MET A 44 -9.58 -15.28 8.52
C MET A 44 -10.30 -14.15 9.28
N GLY A 45 -11.61 -14.26 9.48
CA GLY A 45 -12.42 -13.17 10.00
C GLY A 45 -12.47 -11.97 9.05
N GLN A 46 -12.25 -12.18 7.75
CA GLN A 46 -12.39 -11.15 6.71
C GLN A 46 -13.83 -11.17 6.20
N VAL A 47 -14.43 -10.00 6.09
CA VAL A 47 -15.77 -9.87 5.53
C VAL A 47 -15.66 -9.89 4.00
N LEU A 48 -16.29 -10.86 3.36
CA LEU A 48 -16.23 -11.07 1.91
C LEU A 48 -17.54 -10.67 1.21
N ILE A 49 -18.66 -10.74 1.94
CA ILE A 49 -19.95 -10.20 1.51
C ILE A 49 -20.50 -9.39 2.65
N ALA A 50 -21.00 -8.19 2.35
CA ALA A 50 -21.66 -7.34 3.31
C ALA A 50 -22.92 -6.72 2.73
N ALA A 51 -23.83 -6.34 3.61
CA ALA A 51 -25.04 -5.64 3.25
C ALA A 51 -25.18 -4.35 4.06
N SER A 52 -25.88 -3.37 3.49
CA SER A 52 -26.16 -2.09 4.14
C SER A 52 -27.43 -1.47 3.57
N SER A 53 -27.90 -0.39 4.19
CA SER A 53 -28.83 0.56 3.59
C SER A 53 -28.14 1.89 3.32
N TYR A 54 -28.62 2.62 2.30
CA TYR A 54 -28.17 3.97 2.00
C TYR A 54 -29.34 4.80 1.47
N GLY A 55 -29.66 5.91 2.15
CA GLY A 55 -30.90 6.65 1.91
C GLY A 55 -32.12 5.75 2.14
N ARG A 56 -32.96 5.57 1.11
CA ARG A 56 -34.09 4.62 1.15
C ARG A 56 -33.78 3.27 0.51
N GLY A 57 -32.62 3.13 -0.11
CA GLY A 57 -32.19 1.94 -0.86
C GLY A 57 -31.42 0.95 0.00
N ARG A 58 -31.11 -0.18 -0.62
CA ARG A 58 -30.36 -1.30 -0.04
C ARG A 58 -29.16 -1.63 -0.91
N LEU A 59 -28.12 -2.17 -0.30
CA LEU A 59 -26.86 -2.48 -0.94
C LEU A 59 -26.38 -3.85 -0.46
N VAL A 60 -25.95 -4.70 -1.40
CA VAL A 60 -25.14 -5.88 -1.13
C VAL A 60 -23.84 -5.74 -1.92
N VAL A 61 -22.71 -5.88 -1.23
CA VAL A 61 -21.37 -5.79 -1.79
C VAL A 61 -20.68 -7.14 -1.68
N MET A 62 -20.14 -7.62 -2.80
CA MET A 62 -19.25 -8.78 -2.86
C MET A 62 -17.81 -8.30 -3.07
N SER A 63 -16.85 -8.92 -2.39
CA SER A 63 -15.43 -8.53 -2.50
C SER A 63 -14.71 -9.06 -3.74
N HIS A 64 -15.45 -9.65 -4.67
CA HIS A 64 -15.01 -10.07 -5.99
C HIS A 64 -16.23 -10.11 -6.93
N GLU A 65 -16.05 -9.67 -8.17
CA GLU A 65 -17.07 -9.63 -9.22
C GLU A 65 -17.46 -11.03 -9.72
N ASP A 66 -16.49 -11.96 -9.83
CA ASP A 66 -16.79 -13.36 -10.20
C ASP A 66 -17.85 -13.99 -9.31
N TYR A 67 -17.95 -13.65 -8.04
CA TYR A 67 -19.00 -14.20 -7.16
C TYR A 67 -20.43 -13.90 -7.66
N LEU A 68 -20.60 -12.86 -8.48
CA LEU A 68 -21.89 -12.48 -9.06
C LEU A 68 -22.28 -13.34 -10.27
N VAL A 69 -21.35 -14.09 -10.85
CA VAL A 69 -21.59 -14.88 -12.08
C VAL A 69 -21.46 -16.38 -11.85
N GLU A 70 -21.33 -16.81 -10.59
CA GLU A 70 -21.06 -18.20 -10.24
C GLU A 70 -22.34 -18.97 -9.91
N ALA A 71 -22.52 -20.10 -10.59
CA ALA A 71 -23.73 -20.90 -10.48
C ALA A 71 -23.91 -21.48 -9.06
N GLN A 72 -22.83 -21.78 -8.34
CA GLN A 72 -22.91 -22.34 -6.99
C GLN A 72 -23.45 -21.31 -5.99
N LEU A 73 -23.32 -20.01 -6.28
CA LEU A 73 -23.81 -18.91 -5.45
C LEU A 73 -25.26 -18.51 -5.78
N THR A 74 -25.91 -19.17 -6.76
CA THR A 74 -27.30 -18.89 -7.18
C THR A 74 -28.28 -18.72 -6.01
N PRO A 75 -28.34 -19.62 -5.00
CA PRO A 75 -29.28 -19.45 -3.89
C PRO A 75 -29.11 -18.12 -3.17
N PHE A 76 -27.86 -17.70 -2.93
CA PHE A 76 -27.57 -16.42 -2.31
C PHE A 76 -27.89 -15.24 -3.24
N LEU A 77 -27.55 -15.33 -4.53
CA LEU A 77 -27.81 -14.26 -5.50
C LEU A 77 -29.31 -13.96 -5.62
N LEU A 78 -30.16 -15.00 -5.60
CA LEU A 78 -31.62 -14.84 -5.61
C LEU A 78 -32.13 -14.17 -4.33
N ASN A 79 -31.62 -14.58 -3.17
CA ASN A 79 -31.96 -13.94 -1.89
C ASN A 79 -31.52 -12.48 -1.87
N ALA A 80 -30.32 -12.18 -2.35
CA ALA A 80 -29.77 -10.83 -2.42
C ALA A 80 -30.64 -9.94 -3.31
N VAL A 81 -30.93 -10.36 -4.55
CA VAL A 81 -31.79 -9.60 -5.47
C VAL A 81 -33.21 -9.44 -4.91
N GLY A 82 -33.78 -10.49 -4.31
CA GLY A 82 -35.09 -10.42 -3.66
C GLY A 82 -35.11 -9.44 -2.48
N TRP A 83 -34.08 -9.44 -1.65
CA TRP A 83 -33.95 -8.51 -0.53
C TRP A 83 -33.68 -7.07 -0.98
N LEU A 84 -32.91 -6.88 -2.06
CA LEU A 84 -32.65 -5.57 -2.65
C LEU A 84 -33.90 -4.95 -3.27
N CYS A 85 -34.78 -5.77 -3.86
CA CYS A 85 -35.99 -5.33 -4.51
C CYS A 85 -37.05 -4.89 -3.50
N SER A 86 -37.17 -3.58 -3.29
CA SER A 86 -38.18 -3.01 -2.38
C SER A 86 -39.58 -2.90 -3.01
N SER A 87 -39.70 -3.13 -4.32
CA SER A 87 -40.96 -3.04 -5.08
C SER A 87 -41.18 -4.35 -5.85
N PRO A 88 -42.01 -5.27 -5.32
CA PRO A 88 -42.26 -6.56 -5.97
C PRO A 88 -42.66 -6.41 -7.44
N GLY A 89 -42.00 -7.16 -8.32
CA GLY A 89 -42.25 -7.12 -9.77
C GLY A 89 -41.56 -5.99 -10.53
N ALA A 90 -40.79 -5.12 -9.86
CA ALA A 90 -39.94 -4.15 -10.56
C ALA A 90 -38.80 -4.87 -11.33
N PRO A 91 -38.47 -4.40 -12.55
CA PRO A 91 -37.46 -5.05 -13.38
C PRO A 91 -36.06 -4.94 -12.76
N ILE A 92 -35.23 -5.97 -13.01
CA ILE A 92 -33.84 -6.03 -12.58
C ILE A 92 -32.96 -5.68 -13.77
N GLY A 93 -32.13 -4.64 -13.63
CA GLY A 93 -31.10 -4.32 -14.63
C GLY A 93 -29.77 -4.97 -14.26
N VAL A 94 -29.10 -5.56 -15.23
CA VAL A 94 -27.77 -6.15 -15.08
C VAL A 94 -26.82 -5.49 -16.06
N HIS A 95 -25.75 -4.87 -15.59
CA HIS A 95 -24.75 -4.25 -16.46
C HIS A 95 -24.10 -5.30 -17.38
N PRO A 96 -23.72 -4.96 -18.64
CA PRO A 96 -23.10 -5.88 -19.58
C PRO A 96 -21.89 -6.65 -19.05
N SER A 97 -21.12 -6.08 -18.11
CA SER A 97 -19.99 -6.77 -17.49
C SER A 97 -20.38 -7.97 -16.63
N LEU A 98 -21.65 -8.04 -16.20
CA LEU A 98 -22.22 -9.16 -15.46
C LEU A 98 -23.29 -9.88 -16.28
N ALA A 99 -23.20 -9.87 -17.62
CA ALA A 99 -24.18 -10.54 -18.48
C ALA A 99 -24.51 -12.01 -18.10
N PRO A 100 -23.58 -12.84 -17.57
CA PRO A 100 -23.92 -14.17 -17.07
C PRO A 100 -24.90 -14.17 -15.89
N LEU A 101 -24.86 -13.16 -15.00
CA LEU A 101 -25.80 -13.02 -13.88
C LEU A 101 -27.24 -12.88 -14.38
N ALA A 102 -27.48 -12.15 -15.47
CA ALA A 102 -28.82 -12.03 -16.05
C ALA A 102 -29.40 -13.41 -16.39
N LYS A 103 -28.58 -14.31 -16.95
CA LYS A 103 -29.00 -15.68 -17.28
C LYS A 103 -29.31 -16.52 -16.05
N ILE A 104 -28.54 -16.37 -14.97
CA ILE A 104 -28.77 -17.05 -13.69
C ILE A 104 -30.12 -16.64 -13.09
N LEU A 105 -30.42 -15.34 -13.12
CA LEU A 105 -31.66 -14.78 -12.60
C LEU A 105 -32.87 -15.16 -13.47
N GLU A 106 -32.75 -15.06 -14.79
CA GLU A 106 -33.78 -15.48 -15.75
C GLU A 106 -34.10 -16.97 -15.62
N GLY A 107 -33.08 -17.82 -15.50
CA GLY A 107 -33.24 -19.27 -15.30
C GLY A 107 -33.97 -19.64 -14.00
N SER A 108 -34.05 -18.70 -13.07
CA SER A 108 -34.76 -18.84 -11.79
C SER A 108 -36.11 -18.10 -11.77
N GLY A 109 -36.56 -17.57 -12.92
CA GLY A 109 -37.87 -16.94 -13.09
C GLY A 109 -37.95 -15.45 -12.74
N MET A 110 -36.82 -14.75 -12.60
CA MET A 110 -36.79 -13.29 -12.38
C MET A 110 -36.72 -12.51 -13.70
N ASP A 111 -37.42 -11.37 -13.80
CA ASP A 111 -37.33 -10.45 -14.96
C ASP A 111 -36.05 -9.61 -14.87
N ALA A 112 -34.92 -10.23 -15.23
CA ALA A 112 -33.62 -9.59 -15.35
C ALA A 112 -33.30 -9.27 -16.81
N LYS A 113 -32.76 -8.09 -17.08
CA LYS A 113 -32.36 -7.66 -18.43
C LYS A 113 -30.99 -7.02 -18.40
N VAL A 114 -30.22 -7.27 -19.46
CA VAL A 114 -28.93 -6.59 -19.65
C VAL A 114 -29.19 -5.12 -19.99
N GLU A 115 -28.69 -4.22 -19.16
CA GLU A 115 -28.92 -2.77 -19.23
C GLU A 115 -27.59 -2.04 -19.01
N PRO A 116 -27.09 -1.24 -19.98
CA PRO A 116 -25.79 -0.57 -19.86
C PRO A 116 -25.78 0.58 -18.83
N GLU A 117 -26.95 1.12 -18.50
CA GLU A 117 -27.08 2.20 -17.52
C GLU A 117 -28.20 1.93 -16.53
N VAL A 118 -28.03 2.46 -15.31
CA VAL A 118 -29.09 2.46 -14.30
C VAL A 118 -30.21 3.42 -14.71
N LYS A 119 -31.45 2.91 -14.74
CA LYS A 119 -32.67 3.67 -15.05
C LYS A 119 -33.54 3.82 -13.81
N ASP A 120 -34.31 4.92 -13.75
CA ASP A 120 -35.23 5.21 -12.63
C ASP A 120 -36.35 4.17 -12.47
N SER A 121 -36.66 3.39 -13.52
CA SER A 121 -37.72 2.37 -13.50
C SER A 121 -37.28 1.03 -12.91
N LEU A 122 -35.99 0.82 -12.65
CA LEU A 122 -35.46 -0.43 -12.13
C LEU A 122 -35.72 -0.56 -10.62
N GLY A 123 -35.99 -1.78 -10.17
CA GLY A 123 -36.03 -2.10 -8.74
C GLY A 123 -34.65 -2.41 -8.17
N VAL A 124 -33.85 -3.13 -8.96
CA VAL A 124 -32.48 -3.54 -8.62
C VAL A 124 -31.57 -3.29 -9.82
N TYR A 125 -30.34 -2.87 -9.56
CA TYR A 125 -29.29 -2.79 -10.55
C TYR A 125 -28.06 -3.56 -10.09
N CYS A 126 -27.52 -4.42 -10.97
CA CYS A 126 -26.35 -5.25 -10.71
C CYS A 126 -25.17 -4.79 -11.57
N ILE A 127 -24.01 -4.51 -10.99
CA ILE A 127 -22.83 -4.01 -11.73
C ILE A 127 -21.52 -4.43 -11.03
N ASP A 128 -20.40 -4.45 -11.76
CA ASP A 128 -19.08 -4.49 -11.12
C ASP A 128 -18.67 -3.12 -10.52
N ALA A 129 -17.52 -3.06 -9.86
CA ALA A 129 -17.04 -1.85 -9.19
C ALA A 129 -16.16 -0.94 -10.07
N TYR A 130 -15.99 -1.20 -11.37
CA TYR A 130 -14.93 -0.56 -12.18
C TYR A 130 -15.40 0.61 -13.06
N ASN A 131 -16.69 0.94 -13.04
CA ASN A 131 -17.24 2.02 -13.86
C ASN A 131 -17.41 3.33 -13.06
N GLU A 132 -16.38 4.17 -13.06
CA GLU A 132 -16.39 5.46 -12.35
C GLU A 132 -17.53 6.40 -12.79
N THR A 133 -17.85 6.41 -14.09
CA THR A 133 -18.87 7.31 -14.66
C THR A 133 -20.29 7.01 -14.15
N MET A 134 -20.50 5.81 -13.58
CA MET A 134 -21.80 5.38 -13.06
C MET A 134 -22.04 5.85 -11.61
N THR A 135 -21.00 6.27 -10.89
CA THR A 135 -21.02 6.54 -9.44
C THR A 135 -22.16 7.47 -9.01
N GLU A 136 -22.28 8.65 -9.61
CA GLU A 136 -23.33 9.61 -9.25
C GLU A 136 -24.75 9.08 -9.53
N LYS A 137 -24.91 8.33 -10.62
CA LYS A 137 -26.20 7.74 -11.02
C LYS A 137 -26.62 6.68 -10.01
N LEU A 138 -25.71 5.81 -9.57
CA LEU A 138 -25.95 4.78 -8.54
C LEU A 138 -26.33 5.40 -7.19
N VAL A 139 -25.63 6.44 -6.77
CA VAL A 139 -25.93 7.15 -5.51
C VAL A 139 -27.34 7.76 -5.56
N LYS A 140 -27.72 8.39 -6.67
CA LYS A 140 -29.08 8.95 -6.86
C LYS A 140 -30.15 7.85 -6.84
N PHE A 141 -29.89 6.73 -7.52
CA PHE A 141 -30.77 5.56 -7.57
C PHE A 141 -31.03 4.96 -6.17
N MET A 142 -29.98 4.70 -5.39
CA MET A 142 -30.11 4.19 -4.02
C MET A 142 -30.85 5.17 -3.09
N LYS A 143 -30.55 6.48 -3.17
CA LYS A 143 -31.29 7.49 -2.36
C LYS A 143 -32.80 7.46 -2.61
N ARG A 144 -33.22 7.12 -3.84
CA ARG A 144 -34.63 7.02 -4.22
C ARG A 144 -35.32 5.74 -3.77
N GLY A 145 -34.56 4.70 -3.41
CA GLY A 145 -35.09 3.41 -2.94
C GLY A 145 -34.64 2.20 -3.76
N GLY A 146 -33.81 2.41 -4.79
CA GLY A 146 -33.27 1.33 -5.61
C GLY A 146 -32.33 0.41 -4.82
N GLY A 147 -32.32 -0.87 -5.19
CA GLY A 147 -31.40 -1.87 -4.67
C GLY A 147 -30.15 -2.02 -5.54
N LEU A 148 -28.95 -2.01 -4.95
CA LEU A 148 -27.69 -2.20 -5.66
C LEU A 148 -27.02 -3.51 -5.24
N LEU A 149 -26.73 -4.37 -6.22
CA LEU A 149 -25.85 -5.51 -6.07
C LEU A 149 -24.55 -5.19 -6.79
N ILE A 150 -23.44 -5.14 -6.06
CA ILE A 150 -22.15 -4.73 -6.62
C ILE A 150 -21.01 -5.65 -6.18
N GLY A 151 -20.09 -5.94 -7.09
CA GLY A 151 -18.96 -6.81 -6.84
C GLY A 151 -17.69 -6.26 -7.46
N GLY A 152 -16.55 -6.44 -6.80
CA GLY A 152 -15.28 -6.03 -7.37
C GLY A 152 -14.13 -6.26 -6.40
N GLN A 153 -12.93 -6.32 -6.95
CA GLN A 153 -11.69 -6.48 -6.21
C GLN A 153 -10.78 -5.26 -6.38
N ALA A 154 -10.45 -4.61 -5.27
CA ALA A 154 -9.61 -3.42 -5.26
C ALA A 154 -8.12 -3.71 -5.45
N TRP A 155 -7.67 -4.97 -5.28
CA TRP A 155 -6.25 -5.31 -5.37
C TRP A 155 -5.74 -5.30 -6.82
N ASP A 156 -6.53 -5.83 -7.76
CA ASP A 156 -6.17 -5.83 -9.17
C ASP A 156 -6.26 -4.42 -9.77
N TRP A 157 -7.34 -3.69 -9.47
CA TRP A 157 -7.46 -2.26 -9.81
C TRP A 157 -6.27 -1.43 -9.30
N ALA A 158 -5.82 -1.66 -8.05
CA ALA A 158 -4.67 -0.95 -7.50
C ALA A 158 -3.33 -1.31 -8.15
N ASN A 159 -3.28 -2.37 -8.97
CA ASN A 159 -2.12 -2.74 -9.77
C ASN A 159 -2.20 -2.21 -11.21
N GLN A 160 -3.31 -1.60 -11.63
CA GLN A 160 -3.45 -0.99 -12.96
C GLN A 160 -2.72 0.37 -13.00
N ASP A 161 -1.96 0.59 -14.08
CA ASP A 161 -0.82 1.54 -14.18
C ASP A 161 -1.27 3.00 -14.44
N ASP A 162 -2.15 3.56 -13.59
CA ASP A 162 -2.65 4.95 -13.65
C ASP A 162 -1.54 6.02 -13.51
N LEU A 163 -0.32 5.60 -13.12
CA LEU A 163 0.85 6.46 -12.93
C LEU A 163 1.93 6.25 -14.02
N SER A 164 1.61 5.51 -15.08
CA SER A 164 2.53 5.26 -16.20
C SER A 164 2.88 6.56 -16.95
N GLU A 165 1.88 7.40 -17.25
CA GLU A 165 2.09 8.69 -17.91
C GLU A 165 2.97 9.63 -17.07
N ASP A 166 2.72 9.72 -15.76
CA ASP A 166 3.54 10.53 -14.85
C ASP A 166 5.00 10.09 -14.85
N ARG A 167 5.20 8.77 -14.85
CA ARG A 167 6.52 8.16 -14.87
C ARG A 167 7.25 8.42 -16.19
N GLU A 168 6.54 8.34 -17.30
CA GLU A 168 7.07 8.66 -18.63
C GLU A 168 7.45 10.15 -18.76
N GLU A 169 6.64 11.06 -18.21
CA GLU A 169 6.95 12.49 -18.19
C GLU A 169 8.21 12.78 -17.36
N LEU A 170 8.28 12.24 -16.15
CA LEU A 170 9.42 12.41 -15.23
C LEU A 170 10.72 11.83 -15.80
N LEU A 171 10.64 10.68 -16.47
CA LEU A 171 11.78 9.94 -17.00
C LEU A 171 12.01 10.17 -18.49
N HIS A 172 11.37 11.19 -19.09
CA HIS A 172 11.52 11.47 -20.50
C HIS A 172 12.99 11.68 -20.89
N GLY A 173 13.50 10.83 -21.77
CA GLY A 173 14.90 10.84 -22.22
C GLY A 173 15.91 10.28 -21.20
N ILE A 174 15.46 9.66 -20.11
CA ILE A 174 16.30 9.19 -19.00
C ILE A 174 16.18 7.67 -18.86
N SER A 175 17.25 6.97 -19.19
CA SER A 175 17.34 5.51 -19.03
C SER A 175 17.95 5.07 -17.70
N GLU A 176 18.68 5.97 -17.05
CA GLU A 176 19.41 5.71 -15.81
C GLU A 176 19.59 7.00 -15.02
N LEU A 177 19.44 6.90 -13.70
CA LEU A 177 19.68 7.98 -12.74
C LEU A 177 21.03 7.70 -12.06
N ASP A 178 22.11 8.18 -12.68
CA ASP A 178 23.47 7.86 -12.26
C ASP A 178 24.05 8.90 -11.29
N ILE A 179 24.28 8.48 -10.04
CA ILE A 179 24.98 9.27 -9.02
C ILE A 179 26.37 8.71 -8.70
N SER A 180 26.92 7.84 -9.56
CA SER A 180 28.28 7.33 -9.43
C SER A 180 29.29 8.48 -9.38
N ASN A 181 30.32 8.32 -8.55
CA ASN A 181 31.35 9.33 -8.26
C ASN A 181 30.83 10.58 -7.53
N SER A 182 29.64 10.50 -6.92
CA SER A 182 29.26 11.45 -5.87
C SER A 182 29.72 10.92 -4.51
N ASP A 183 30.26 11.80 -3.65
CA ASP A 183 30.54 11.49 -2.25
C ASP A 183 29.23 11.54 -1.42
N CYS A 184 28.20 10.84 -1.89
CA CYS A 184 26.85 10.90 -1.35
C CYS A 184 26.28 9.50 -1.17
N PHE A 185 25.91 9.16 0.06
CA PHE A 185 25.17 7.94 0.39
C PHE A 185 23.71 8.33 0.64
N PRO A 186 22.79 8.14 -0.32
CA PRO A 186 21.40 8.48 -0.10
C PRO A 186 20.71 7.50 0.84
N SER A 187 19.69 7.98 1.54
CA SER A 187 18.77 7.11 2.26
C SER A 187 17.86 6.39 1.26
N GLN A 188 17.55 5.14 1.53
CA GLN A 188 16.55 4.39 0.79
C GLN A 188 15.15 4.92 1.08
N LEU A 189 14.36 5.07 0.03
CA LEU A 189 12.95 5.43 0.08
C LEU A 189 12.08 4.17 0.15
N LEU A 190 11.14 4.15 1.08
CA LEU A 190 10.03 3.21 1.14
C LEU A 190 8.85 3.83 0.41
N VAL A 191 8.46 3.26 -0.73
CA VAL A 191 7.31 3.72 -1.53
C VAL A 191 6.12 2.83 -1.18
N HIS A 192 5.19 3.36 -0.38
CA HIS A 192 4.08 2.59 0.20
C HIS A 192 2.68 3.15 -0.11
N GLY A 193 2.58 4.36 -0.66
CA GLY A 193 1.33 4.99 -1.06
C GLY A 193 0.71 4.34 -2.29
N ALA A 194 -0.61 4.48 -2.44
CA ALA A 194 -1.32 4.04 -3.65
C ALA A 194 -0.94 4.87 -4.89
N LEU A 195 -0.69 6.17 -4.67
CA LEU A 195 -0.35 7.14 -5.72
C LEU A 195 1.14 7.48 -5.73
N ALA A 196 1.96 6.66 -5.05
CA ALA A 196 3.40 6.82 -4.97
C ALA A 196 4.08 5.75 -5.82
N PHE A 197 5.17 6.10 -6.50
CA PHE A 197 5.86 5.19 -7.42
C PHE A 197 7.37 5.44 -7.41
N PRO A 198 8.18 4.39 -7.56
CA PRO A 198 9.64 4.52 -7.65
C PRO A 198 10.06 5.08 -9.01
N LEU A 199 11.18 5.80 -9.04
CA LEU A 199 11.78 6.36 -10.26
C LEU A 199 13.19 5.84 -10.51
N GLY A 200 13.94 5.52 -9.46
CA GLY A 200 15.31 4.99 -9.55
C GLY A 200 15.53 3.87 -8.54
N LEU A 201 15.82 2.67 -9.04
CA LEU A 201 16.03 1.45 -8.25
C LEU A 201 17.43 0.87 -8.50
N ASP A 202 18.09 0.41 -7.44
CA ASP A 202 19.31 -0.38 -7.58
C ASP A 202 19.01 -1.86 -7.91
N SER A 203 20.04 -2.69 -8.01
CA SER A 203 19.91 -4.13 -8.28
C SER A 203 19.20 -4.94 -7.19
N TYR A 204 19.04 -4.37 -5.99
CA TYR A 204 18.35 -4.96 -4.85
C TYR A 204 16.99 -4.30 -4.59
N HIS A 205 16.49 -3.53 -5.57
CA HIS A 205 15.24 -2.78 -5.49
C HIS A 205 15.24 -1.66 -4.43
N GLY A 206 16.41 -1.20 -4.00
CA GLY A 206 16.58 0.00 -3.19
C GLY A 206 16.22 1.25 -3.98
N CYS A 207 15.18 1.97 -3.54
CA CYS A 207 14.70 3.17 -4.21
C CYS A 207 15.44 4.42 -3.73
N VAL A 208 16.01 5.20 -4.66
CA VAL A 208 16.74 6.46 -4.35
C VAL A 208 15.93 7.71 -4.65
N ILE A 209 15.03 7.63 -5.63
CA ILE A 209 14.14 8.71 -6.05
C ILE A 209 12.74 8.11 -6.27
N ALA A 210 11.73 8.76 -5.70
CA ALA A 210 10.33 8.39 -5.84
C ALA A 210 9.47 9.63 -6.07
N ALA A 211 8.28 9.44 -6.63
CA ALA A 211 7.30 10.49 -6.78
C ALA A 211 5.93 10.04 -6.31
N ALA A 212 5.05 11.00 -6.01
CA ALA A 212 3.67 10.74 -5.63
C ALA A 212 2.73 11.86 -6.04
N ARG A 213 1.46 11.51 -6.26
CA ARG A 213 0.35 12.47 -6.29
C ARG A 213 -0.32 12.54 -4.93
N TYR A 214 -0.72 13.74 -4.52
CA TYR A 214 -1.45 13.97 -3.27
C TYR A 214 -2.43 15.13 -3.40
N GLY A 215 -3.72 14.87 -3.15
CA GLY A 215 -4.78 15.81 -3.50
C GLY A 215 -4.71 16.19 -4.97
N ARG A 216 -4.58 17.48 -5.27
CA ARG A 216 -4.37 17.99 -6.64
C ARG A 216 -2.90 18.19 -7.00
N GLY A 217 -1.99 18.01 -6.06
CA GLY A 217 -0.56 18.32 -6.21
C GLY A 217 0.31 17.10 -6.38
N ARG A 218 1.61 17.38 -6.35
CA ARG A 218 2.66 16.46 -6.82
C ARG A 218 3.88 16.56 -5.90
N VAL A 219 4.56 15.43 -5.68
CA VAL A 219 5.74 15.36 -4.82
C VAL A 219 6.81 14.52 -5.50
N VAL A 220 8.05 15.00 -5.49
CA VAL A 220 9.24 14.21 -5.85
C VAL A 220 10.18 14.22 -4.66
N VAL A 221 10.68 13.04 -4.28
CA VAL A 221 11.58 12.86 -3.14
C VAL A 221 12.87 12.24 -3.62
N THR A 222 13.99 12.80 -3.17
CA THR A 222 15.33 12.24 -3.33
C THR A 222 15.88 11.86 -1.95
N GLY A 223 16.54 10.70 -1.87
CA GLY A 223 17.12 10.19 -0.61
C GLY A 223 18.30 11.00 -0.06
N HIS A 224 18.68 12.11 -0.72
CA HIS A 224 19.69 13.05 -0.24
C HIS A 224 19.64 14.36 -1.04
N LYS A 225 19.77 15.51 -0.37
CA LYS A 225 19.78 16.83 -1.05
C LYS A 225 20.91 17.04 -2.05
N VAL A 226 22.04 16.35 -1.90
CA VAL A 226 23.19 16.42 -2.85
C VAL A 226 22.79 15.95 -4.24
N LEU A 227 21.71 15.19 -4.41
CA LEU A 227 21.20 14.87 -5.75
C LEU A 227 20.81 16.13 -6.53
N PHE A 228 20.49 17.24 -5.87
CA PHE A 228 20.27 18.54 -6.49
C PHE A 228 21.54 19.23 -7.01
N THR A 229 22.73 18.65 -6.81
CA THR A 229 24.00 19.18 -7.30
C THR A 229 24.69 18.23 -8.30
N VAL A 230 24.15 17.04 -8.51
CA VAL A 230 24.71 16.05 -9.44
C VAL A 230 24.35 16.43 -10.88
N GLY A 231 25.32 16.92 -11.65
CA GLY A 231 25.10 17.37 -13.03
C GLY A 231 24.52 16.31 -13.97
N LYS A 232 24.84 15.02 -13.76
CA LYS A 232 24.26 13.89 -14.51
C LYS A 232 22.74 13.79 -14.35
N LEU A 233 22.18 14.27 -13.24
CA LEU A 233 20.74 14.30 -12.99
C LEU A 233 20.06 15.54 -13.60
N GLY A 234 20.80 16.44 -14.26
CA GLY A 234 20.25 17.68 -14.83
C GLY A 234 18.95 17.50 -15.63
N PRO A 235 18.90 16.58 -16.62
CA PRO A 235 17.66 16.30 -17.37
C PRO A 235 16.49 15.87 -16.46
N PHE A 236 16.77 15.02 -15.47
CA PHE A 236 15.76 14.59 -14.50
C PHE A 236 15.26 15.75 -13.63
N LEU A 237 16.16 16.59 -13.12
CA LEU A 237 15.79 17.74 -12.28
C LEU A 237 14.87 18.71 -13.04
N LEU A 238 15.12 18.93 -14.33
CA LEU A 238 14.27 19.75 -15.19
C LEU A 238 12.89 19.13 -15.40
N ASN A 239 12.83 17.82 -15.70
CA ASN A 239 11.56 17.10 -15.86
C ASN A 239 10.76 17.11 -14.56
N ALA A 240 11.42 16.85 -13.42
CA ALA A 240 10.81 16.85 -12.11
C ALA A 240 10.16 18.20 -11.77
N VAL A 241 10.86 19.31 -11.99
CA VAL A 241 10.31 20.64 -11.70
C VAL A 241 9.14 20.99 -12.62
N ARG A 242 9.20 20.64 -13.90
CA ARG A 242 8.08 20.84 -14.85
C ARG A 242 6.86 20.01 -14.48
N TRP A 243 7.08 18.74 -14.14
CA TRP A 243 6.03 17.85 -13.68
C TRP A 243 5.43 18.38 -12.37
N LEU A 244 6.24 18.83 -11.41
CA LEU A 244 5.78 19.40 -10.15
C LEU A 244 4.96 20.68 -10.33
N ASP A 245 5.31 21.56 -11.27
CA ASP A 245 4.55 22.78 -11.56
C ASP A 245 3.14 22.47 -12.07
N GLY A 246 2.97 21.36 -12.79
CA GLY A 246 1.67 20.91 -13.29
C GLY A 246 0.97 21.94 -14.19
N GLY A 247 1.74 22.85 -14.81
CA GLY A 247 1.23 23.94 -15.64
C GLY A 247 0.65 25.13 -14.86
N ARG A 248 0.86 25.22 -13.55
CA ARG A 248 0.40 26.34 -12.71
C ARG A 248 1.12 27.65 -13.02
N ARG A 249 2.35 27.59 -13.54
CA ARG A 249 3.15 28.76 -13.92
C ARG A 249 3.33 29.78 -12.77
N GLY A 250 3.40 29.28 -11.53
CA GLY A 250 3.76 30.08 -10.37
C GLY A 250 5.28 30.21 -10.22
N LYS A 251 5.74 30.74 -9.07
CA LYS A 251 7.18 30.79 -8.80
C LYS A 251 7.71 29.40 -8.44
N ILE A 252 8.89 29.08 -8.97
CA ILE A 252 9.67 27.94 -8.52
C ILE A 252 10.61 28.45 -7.44
N VAL A 253 10.31 28.10 -6.19
CA VAL A 253 11.04 28.56 -5.01
C VAL A 253 12.06 27.50 -4.63
N VAL A 254 13.31 27.91 -4.46
CA VAL A 254 14.42 27.07 -4.02
C VAL A 254 14.89 27.56 -2.66
N GLN A 255 14.93 26.66 -1.68
CA GLN A 255 15.43 26.97 -0.35
C GLN A 255 16.89 27.48 -0.41
N THR A 256 17.22 28.51 0.39
CA THR A 256 18.54 29.17 0.39
C THR A 256 19.74 28.22 0.38
N GLU A 257 19.68 27.14 1.17
CA GLU A 257 20.74 26.13 1.30
C GLU A 257 20.92 25.30 0.02
N LEU A 258 19.94 25.30 -0.87
CA LEU A 258 19.90 24.55 -2.12
C LEU A 258 20.15 25.42 -3.36
N ARG A 259 20.71 26.63 -3.21
CA ARG A 259 20.97 27.59 -4.30
C ARG A 259 21.69 27.00 -5.53
N THR A 260 22.45 25.91 -5.38
CA THR A 260 23.10 25.22 -6.51
C THR A 260 22.07 24.63 -7.49
N LEU A 261 20.91 24.18 -7.00
CA LEU A 261 19.80 23.72 -7.83
C LEU A 261 19.32 24.81 -8.80
N SER A 262 19.21 26.06 -8.32
CA SER A 262 18.82 27.21 -9.13
C SER A 262 19.71 27.36 -10.38
N GLY A 263 21.03 27.24 -10.21
CA GLY A 263 21.97 27.31 -11.32
C GLY A 263 21.79 26.19 -12.35
N LEU A 264 21.51 24.96 -11.91
CA LEU A 264 21.23 23.83 -12.81
C LEU A 264 19.90 24.00 -13.56
N LEU A 265 18.87 24.50 -12.87
CA LEU A 265 17.56 24.76 -13.47
C LEU A 265 17.61 25.89 -14.50
N ALA A 266 18.40 26.94 -14.24
CA ALA A 266 18.59 28.05 -15.15
C ALA A 266 19.22 27.62 -16.49
N VAL A 267 20.13 26.64 -16.50
CA VAL A 267 20.68 26.05 -17.74
C VAL A 267 19.58 25.45 -18.62
N GLY A 268 18.53 24.92 -18.01
CA GLY A 268 17.35 24.39 -18.72
C GLY A 268 16.22 25.39 -18.95
N GLY A 269 16.48 26.69 -18.74
CA GLY A 269 15.52 27.77 -18.96
C GLY A 269 14.41 27.88 -17.91
N ILE A 270 14.68 27.41 -16.68
CA ILE A 270 13.75 27.50 -15.56
C ILE A 270 14.22 28.60 -14.61
N ASP A 271 13.44 29.68 -14.51
CA ASP A 271 13.67 30.75 -13.55
C ASP A 271 13.20 30.35 -12.15
N THR A 272 14.01 30.67 -11.13
CA THR A 272 13.72 30.32 -9.72
C THR A 272 13.90 31.51 -8.79
N SER A 273 13.10 31.60 -7.73
CA SER A 273 13.36 32.49 -6.59
C SER A 273 14.11 31.74 -5.50
N ILE A 274 15.12 32.36 -4.90
CA ILE A 274 15.82 31.79 -3.75
C ILE A 274 15.23 32.42 -2.49
N GLU A 275 14.54 31.62 -1.69
CA GLU A 275 13.84 32.08 -0.48
C GLU A 275 14.12 31.13 0.69
N PRO A 276 14.09 31.58 1.95
CA PRO A 276 14.29 30.70 3.10
C PRO A 276 13.11 29.73 3.31
N ASN A 277 11.89 30.14 2.95
CA ASN A 277 10.64 29.41 3.20
C ASN A 277 9.74 29.41 1.96
N LEU A 278 8.68 28.59 2.01
CA LEU A 278 7.59 28.61 1.03
C LEU A 278 6.98 30.03 0.94
N THR A 279 6.66 30.47 -0.29
CA THR A 279 5.95 31.72 -0.55
C THR A 279 4.55 31.44 -1.09
N SER A 280 3.60 32.35 -0.86
CA SER A 280 2.20 32.18 -1.25
C SER A 280 1.96 32.15 -2.76
N ASP A 281 2.91 32.65 -3.55
CA ASP A 281 2.90 32.65 -5.01
C ASP A 281 3.71 31.50 -5.64
N ALA A 282 4.21 30.57 -4.81
CA ALA A 282 4.93 29.40 -5.29
C ALA A 282 3.98 28.42 -6.00
N SER A 283 4.44 27.87 -7.12
CA SER A 283 3.87 26.64 -7.69
C SER A 283 4.69 25.42 -7.30
N VAL A 284 6.01 25.57 -7.18
CA VAL A 284 6.94 24.51 -6.77
C VAL A 284 7.83 25.01 -5.65
N TYR A 285 8.04 24.19 -4.62
CA TYR A 285 9.00 24.46 -3.55
C TYR A 285 10.03 23.32 -3.44
N CYS A 286 11.30 23.67 -3.65
CA CYS A 286 12.44 22.75 -3.58
C CYS A 286 13.18 22.98 -2.25
N PHE A 287 13.21 21.98 -1.36
CA PHE A 287 13.72 22.18 0.00
C PHE A 287 14.17 20.89 0.70
N GLU A 288 14.86 21.07 1.83
CA GLU A 288 15.18 20.01 2.79
C GLU A 288 14.32 20.19 4.06
N PRO A 289 13.54 19.17 4.47
CA PRO A 289 12.76 19.22 5.70
C PRO A 289 13.68 19.00 6.91
N VAL A 290 13.97 20.08 7.63
CA VAL A 290 14.87 20.07 8.82
C VAL A 290 14.13 20.19 10.15
N SER A 291 12.83 20.51 10.15
CA SER A 291 12.03 20.69 11.36
C SER A 291 10.57 20.28 11.15
N GLU A 292 9.83 20.08 12.25
CA GLU A 292 8.40 19.75 12.22
C GLU A 292 7.51 20.99 11.98
N VAL A 293 8.08 22.19 12.07
CA VAL A 293 7.35 23.46 11.87
C VAL A 293 6.93 23.57 10.40
N GLY A 294 5.65 23.90 10.17
CA GLY A 294 5.11 24.11 8.81
C GLY A 294 4.77 22.83 8.05
N VAL A 295 4.92 21.64 8.65
CA VAL A 295 4.56 20.36 7.98
C VAL A 295 3.12 20.36 7.46
N LYS A 296 2.17 20.87 8.25
CA LYS A 296 0.75 20.90 7.88
C LYS A 296 0.49 21.86 6.71
N GLU A 297 1.12 23.04 6.73
CA GLU A 297 1.07 24.02 5.65
C GLU A 297 1.63 23.45 4.34
N LEU A 298 2.73 22.71 4.41
CA LEU A 298 3.31 22.03 3.25
C LEU A 298 2.39 20.91 2.70
N GLN A 299 1.71 20.17 3.58
CA GLN A 299 0.71 19.17 3.17
C GLN A 299 -0.50 19.80 2.51
N GLU A 300 -1.00 20.92 3.04
CA GLU A 300 -2.09 21.71 2.46
C GLU A 300 -1.69 22.30 1.10
N PHE A 301 -0.48 22.85 0.99
CA PHE A 301 0.08 23.36 -0.27
C PHE A 301 0.04 22.29 -1.38
N VAL A 302 0.49 21.07 -1.10
CA VAL A 302 0.42 19.96 -2.06
C VAL A 302 -1.03 19.57 -2.32
N ALA A 303 -1.86 19.41 -1.29
CA ALA A 303 -3.26 19.02 -1.46
C ALA A 303 -4.03 20.00 -2.38
N GLU A 304 -3.73 21.29 -2.28
CA GLU A 304 -4.33 22.35 -3.09
C GLU A 304 -3.78 22.44 -4.52
N GLY A 305 -2.70 21.71 -4.83
CA GLY A 305 -2.14 21.57 -6.17
C GLY A 305 -0.71 22.05 -6.33
N GLY A 306 -0.01 22.39 -5.25
CA GLY A 306 1.40 22.72 -5.27
C GLY A 306 2.32 21.52 -5.51
N GLY A 307 3.54 21.80 -5.96
CA GLY A 307 4.60 20.82 -6.18
C GLY A 307 5.69 20.89 -5.12
N LEU A 308 6.03 19.78 -4.46
CA LEU A 308 7.19 19.70 -3.55
C LEU A 308 8.33 18.87 -4.15
N PHE A 309 9.53 19.46 -4.20
CA PHE A 309 10.76 18.76 -4.52
C PHE A 309 11.62 18.62 -3.26
N VAL A 310 11.61 17.42 -2.68
CA VAL A 310 12.22 17.16 -1.37
C VAL A 310 13.56 16.46 -1.55
N GLY A 311 14.60 16.99 -0.93
CA GLY A 311 15.89 16.31 -0.78
C GLY A 311 16.23 16.15 0.69
N ALA A 312 16.19 14.93 1.22
CA ALA A 312 16.45 14.69 2.65
C ALA A 312 17.11 13.32 2.87
N GLN A 313 17.86 13.19 3.96
CA GLN A 313 18.47 11.92 4.38
C GLN A 313 18.12 11.59 5.84
N ALA A 314 17.56 10.40 6.06
CA ALA A 314 17.20 9.93 7.39
C ALA A 314 18.28 9.05 8.03
N TRP A 315 19.17 8.40 7.27
CA TRP A 315 20.21 7.54 7.86
C TRP A 315 21.14 8.31 8.81
N TRP A 316 21.57 9.53 8.43
CA TRP A 316 22.42 10.36 9.28
C TRP A 316 21.67 10.92 10.49
N TRP A 317 20.38 11.23 10.31
CA TRP A 317 19.52 11.63 11.41
C TRP A 317 19.35 10.47 12.42
N ALA A 318 19.12 9.25 11.95
CA ALA A 318 18.97 8.06 12.79
C ALA A 318 20.27 7.74 13.54
N PHE A 319 21.43 7.93 12.90
CA PHE A 319 22.73 7.82 13.56
C PHE A 319 22.88 8.80 14.75
N LYS A 320 22.36 10.02 14.62
CA LYS A 320 22.36 11.03 15.70
C LYS A 320 21.28 10.81 16.76
N ASN A 321 20.26 9.99 16.46
CA ASN A 321 19.10 9.76 17.33
C ASN A 321 18.89 8.24 17.55
N PRO A 322 19.83 7.56 18.23
CA PRO A 322 19.77 6.11 18.42
C PRO A 322 18.51 5.72 19.21
N GLY A 323 17.87 4.62 18.80
CA GLY A 323 16.65 4.10 19.44
C GLY A 323 15.37 4.85 19.08
N VAL A 324 15.45 5.92 18.28
CA VAL A 324 14.28 6.65 17.79
C VAL A 324 14.00 6.27 16.34
N SER A 325 12.79 5.80 16.05
CA SER A 325 12.40 5.43 14.68
C SER A 325 12.38 6.67 13.78
N PRO A 326 13.19 6.72 12.69
CA PRO A 326 13.09 7.80 11.72
C PRO A 326 11.75 7.77 10.99
N LEU A 327 11.13 6.59 10.82
CA LEU A 327 9.81 6.47 10.18
C LEU A 327 8.72 7.20 10.99
N ALA A 328 8.91 7.35 12.30
CA ALA A 328 7.98 8.02 13.20
C ALA A 328 8.35 9.48 13.53
N ARG A 329 9.65 9.81 13.62
CA ARG A 329 10.11 11.07 14.23
C ARG A 329 11.07 11.90 13.39
N PHE A 330 11.52 11.40 12.24
CA PHE A 330 12.32 12.23 11.34
C PHE A 330 11.42 13.33 10.76
N PRO A 331 11.81 14.62 10.81
CA PRO A 331 10.98 15.71 10.27
C PRO A 331 10.52 15.49 8.83
N GLY A 332 11.39 14.93 7.97
CA GLY A 332 11.00 14.58 6.60
C GLY A 332 9.88 13.55 6.53
N ASN A 333 9.82 12.57 7.44
CA ASN A 333 8.78 11.54 7.41
C ASN A 333 7.46 12.02 8.01
N LEU A 334 7.47 12.98 8.94
CA LEU A 334 6.23 13.64 9.38
C LEU A 334 5.52 14.33 8.21
N LEU A 335 6.28 14.89 7.27
CA LEU A 335 5.78 15.45 6.03
C LEU A 335 5.39 14.37 5.01
N LEU A 336 6.27 13.42 4.76
CA LEU A 336 6.20 12.54 3.58
C LEU A 336 5.33 11.29 3.78
N ASN A 337 5.16 10.80 5.01
CA ASN A 337 4.35 9.59 5.27
C ASN A 337 2.92 9.72 4.73
N PRO A 338 2.20 10.86 4.88
CA PRO A 338 0.89 11.05 4.25
C PRO A 338 0.89 11.03 2.72
N PHE A 339 2.02 11.37 2.09
CA PHE A 339 2.19 11.29 0.63
C PHE A 339 2.52 9.87 0.15
N GLY A 340 2.69 8.90 1.06
CA GLY A 340 2.96 7.53 0.68
C GLY A 340 4.44 7.21 0.45
N ILE A 341 5.36 8.07 0.90
CA ILE A 341 6.81 7.89 0.77
C ILE A 341 7.43 8.09 2.15
N SER A 342 8.30 7.17 2.57
CA SER A 342 9.13 7.36 3.77
C SER A 342 10.61 7.25 3.44
N ILE A 343 11.43 8.02 4.15
CA ILE A 343 12.88 7.97 4.08
C ILE A 343 13.39 7.09 5.23
N THR A 344 14.00 5.96 4.89
CA THR A 344 14.44 4.96 5.88
C THR A 344 15.83 5.27 6.44
N SER A 345 16.22 4.63 7.54
CA SER A 345 17.59 4.70 8.08
C SER A 345 18.63 3.95 7.23
N GLN A 346 18.21 3.21 6.19
CA GLN A 346 19.12 2.43 5.37
C GLN A 346 19.79 3.34 4.34
N SER A 347 21.12 3.37 4.34
CA SER A 347 21.90 4.01 3.28
C SER A 347 22.01 3.11 2.05
N LEU A 348 21.97 3.71 0.87
CA LEU A 348 22.29 3.09 -0.41
C LEU A 348 23.69 3.50 -0.83
N ASN A 349 24.34 2.64 -1.62
CA ASN A 349 25.61 2.99 -2.25
C ASN A 349 25.35 3.90 -3.45
N PRO A 350 26.15 4.96 -3.66
CA PRO A 350 26.10 5.70 -4.91
C PRO A 350 26.43 4.79 -6.09
N GLY A 351 25.65 4.92 -7.16
CA GLY A 351 25.75 4.06 -8.33
C GLY A 351 24.72 4.43 -9.38
N PRO A 352 24.65 3.64 -10.46
CA PRO A 352 23.57 3.72 -11.42
C PRO A 352 22.28 3.18 -10.82
N PHE A 353 21.22 3.99 -10.86
CA PHE A 353 19.87 3.56 -10.50
C PHE A 353 19.04 3.40 -11.78
N ARG A 354 18.54 2.19 -12.00
CA ARG A 354 17.74 1.87 -13.18
C ARG A 354 16.36 2.50 -13.04
N THR A 355 15.86 3.01 -14.16
CA THR A 355 14.52 3.54 -14.24
C THR A 355 13.51 2.43 -14.54
N PRO A 356 12.31 2.45 -13.95
CA PRO A 356 11.22 1.58 -14.37
C PRO A 356 10.88 1.77 -15.85
N LYS A 357 10.58 0.68 -16.56
CA LYS A 357 10.24 0.71 -17.98
C LYS A 357 8.76 0.38 -18.17
N ALA A 358 8.12 1.02 -19.14
CA ALA A 358 6.74 0.72 -19.52
C ALA A 358 6.59 -0.78 -19.84
N GLY A 359 5.53 -1.40 -19.32
CA GLY A 359 5.23 -2.83 -19.51
C GLY A 359 6.13 -3.80 -18.73
N ILE A 360 7.12 -3.32 -17.98
CA ILE A 360 7.96 -4.16 -17.11
C ILE A 360 7.58 -3.90 -15.65
N ARG A 361 7.20 -4.97 -14.96
CA ARG A 361 6.87 -4.90 -13.54
C ARG A 361 8.08 -4.45 -12.73
N THR A 362 7.88 -3.48 -11.86
CA THR A 362 8.89 -3.02 -10.91
C THR A 362 8.43 -3.27 -9.49
N TYR A 363 9.40 -3.49 -8.60
CA TYR A 363 9.10 -3.66 -7.19
C TYR A 363 8.34 -2.44 -6.64
N HIS A 364 7.19 -2.72 -6.04
CA HIS A 364 6.41 -1.76 -5.27
C HIS A 364 5.91 -2.47 -4.01
N PHE A 365 6.09 -1.84 -2.85
CA PHE A 365 5.84 -2.49 -1.55
C PHE A 365 4.41 -3.01 -1.44
N ARG A 366 3.42 -2.17 -1.77
CA ARG A 366 2.00 -2.51 -1.63
C ARG A 366 1.59 -3.67 -2.54
N SER A 367 2.01 -3.63 -3.81
CA SER A 367 1.69 -4.67 -4.79
C SER A 367 2.35 -6.00 -4.40
N THR A 368 3.63 -5.94 -3.99
CA THR A 368 4.35 -7.13 -3.50
C THR A 368 3.73 -7.70 -2.24
N LEU A 369 3.28 -6.85 -1.31
CA LEU A 369 2.61 -7.30 -0.10
C LEU A 369 1.28 -8.00 -0.41
N ALA A 370 0.51 -7.49 -1.39
CA ALA A 370 -0.72 -8.13 -1.84
C ALA A 370 -0.44 -9.52 -2.44
N GLU A 371 0.56 -9.66 -3.30
CA GLU A 371 0.97 -10.97 -3.85
C GLU A 371 1.42 -11.94 -2.76
N PHE A 372 2.19 -11.45 -1.79
CA PHE A 372 2.62 -12.25 -0.65
C PHE A 372 1.42 -12.77 0.14
N GLN A 373 0.37 -11.96 0.35
CA GLN A 373 -0.86 -12.42 1.01
C GLN A 373 -1.55 -13.54 0.23
N VAL A 374 -1.61 -13.43 -1.10
CA VAL A 374 -2.19 -14.48 -1.97
C VAL A 374 -1.40 -15.79 -1.86
N ILE A 375 -0.07 -15.71 -1.92
CA ILE A 375 0.81 -16.88 -1.81
C ILE A 375 0.65 -17.58 -0.47
N MET A 376 0.61 -16.80 0.61
CA MET A 376 0.39 -17.34 1.95
C MET A 376 -1.00 -17.99 2.05
N GLY A 377 -2.05 -17.34 1.54
CA GLY A 377 -3.45 -17.79 1.59
C GLY A 377 -3.76 -19.08 0.82
N ARG A 378 -3.21 -19.23 -0.39
CA ARG A 378 -3.64 -20.28 -1.33
C ARG A 378 -2.55 -21.29 -1.70
N LYS A 379 -1.31 -21.10 -1.22
CA LYS A 379 -0.12 -21.85 -1.69
C LYS A 379 0.02 -21.83 -3.23
N ARG A 380 -0.54 -20.82 -3.89
CA ARG A 380 -0.50 -20.57 -5.34
C ARG A 380 -0.16 -19.10 -5.57
N GLY A 381 0.50 -18.80 -6.69
CA GLY A 381 1.05 -17.49 -7.01
C GLY A 381 2.58 -17.49 -6.98
N ASN A 382 3.18 -16.50 -7.64
CA ASN A 382 4.62 -16.31 -7.67
C ASN A 382 4.92 -14.82 -7.49
N VAL A 383 5.87 -14.50 -6.61
CA VAL A 383 6.46 -13.16 -6.58
C VAL A 383 7.68 -13.18 -7.48
N GLU A 384 7.94 -12.08 -8.17
CA GLU A 384 9.20 -11.92 -8.92
C GLU A 384 10.42 -12.13 -8.01
N LYS A 385 11.47 -12.70 -8.60
CA LYS A 385 12.70 -13.03 -7.88
C LYS A 385 13.32 -11.77 -7.26
N GLY A 386 13.69 -11.85 -5.99
CA GLY A 386 14.31 -10.79 -5.19
C GLY A 386 13.32 -9.93 -4.42
N TRP A 387 12.03 -9.99 -4.75
CA TRP A 387 11.03 -9.12 -4.13
C TRP A 387 10.66 -9.57 -2.71
N LEU A 388 10.71 -10.85 -2.37
CA LEU A 388 10.47 -11.30 -0.99
C LEU A 388 11.62 -10.90 -0.08
N ALA A 389 12.86 -10.93 -0.59
CA ALA A 389 14.03 -10.41 0.12
C ALA A 389 13.90 -8.92 0.45
N LYS A 390 13.23 -8.17 -0.42
CA LYS A 390 12.97 -6.74 -0.24
C LYS A 390 11.73 -6.45 0.61
N LEU A 391 10.65 -7.22 0.43
CA LEU A 391 9.38 -7.09 1.12
C LEU A 391 9.53 -7.18 2.64
N GLY A 392 10.38 -8.11 3.12
CA GLY A 392 10.59 -8.31 4.56
C GLY A 392 11.08 -7.03 5.26
N PRO A 393 12.26 -6.50 4.90
CA PRO A 393 12.78 -5.24 5.45
C PRO A 393 11.85 -4.04 5.24
N ASP A 394 11.24 -3.90 4.06
CA ASP A 394 10.33 -2.79 3.77
C ASP A 394 9.05 -2.87 4.60
N GLY A 395 8.50 -4.07 4.79
CA GLY A 395 7.36 -4.29 5.66
C GLY A 395 7.70 -4.03 7.13
N ALA A 396 8.89 -4.43 7.57
CA ALA A 396 9.37 -4.11 8.92
C ALA A 396 9.56 -2.60 9.13
N ALA A 397 9.98 -1.85 8.11
CA ALA A 397 10.07 -0.40 8.14
C ALA A 397 8.68 0.25 8.11
N PHE A 398 7.77 -0.22 7.24
CA PHE A 398 6.40 0.26 7.14
C PHE A 398 5.66 0.18 8.48
N LEU A 399 5.83 -0.92 9.21
CA LEU A 399 5.22 -1.14 10.52
C LEU A 399 5.75 -0.21 11.62
N GLN A 400 6.83 0.54 11.38
CA GLN A 400 7.31 1.58 12.29
C GLN A 400 6.73 2.97 12.00
N ILE A 401 5.95 3.12 10.92
CA ILE A 401 5.17 4.33 10.68
C ILE A 401 4.04 4.37 11.71
N PRO A 402 3.84 5.50 12.43
CA PRO A 402 2.74 5.63 13.37
C PRO A 402 1.40 5.35 12.69
N ALA A 403 0.73 4.28 13.13
CA ALA A 403 -0.56 3.87 12.61
C ALA A 403 -1.73 4.43 13.42
N GLU A 404 -1.48 4.91 14.64
CA GLU A 404 -2.51 5.52 15.50
C GLU A 404 -3.26 6.61 14.72
N GLU A 405 -4.59 6.54 14.75
CA GLU A 405 -5.48 7.49 14.06
C GLU A 405 -5.43 7.47 12.52
N ILE A 406 -4.67 6.56 11.89
CA ILE A 406 -4.62 6.38 10.43
C ILE A 406 -5.26 5.03 10.06
N PRO A 407 -6.56 4.98 9.68
CA PRO A 407 -7.28 3.73 9.41
C PRO A 407 -6.61 2.82 8.39
N ALA A 408 -5.97 3.40 7.37
CA ALA A 408 -5.25 2.65 6.34
C ALA A 408 -4.08 1.84 6.93
N TYR A 409 -3.24 2.47 7.77
CA TYR A 409 -2.10 1.79 8.38
C TYR A 409 -2.53 0.80 9.46
N MET A 410 -3.52 1.17 10.29
CA MET A 410 -4.10 0.25 11.27
C MET A 410 -4.64 -1.02 10.60
N SER A 411 -5.27 -0.88 9.43
CA SER A 411 -5.80 -2.01 8.68
C SER A 411 -4.70 -2.95 8.20
N VAL A 412 -3.58 -2.42 7.72
CA VAL A 412 -2.42 -3.23 7.31
C VAL A 412 -1.78 -3.94 8.51
N HIS A 413 -1.61 -3.26 9.65
CA HIS A 413 -1.11 -3.89 10.88
C HIS A 413 -2.01 -5.06 11.31
N ARG A 414 -3.34 -4.84 11.33
CA ARG A 414 -4.32 -5.86 11.68
C ARG A 414 -4.27 -7.05 10.73
N LEU A 415 -4.21 -6.79 9.42
CA LEU A 415 -4.17 -7.82 8.38
C LEU A 415 -2.89 -8.67 8.48
N LEU A 416 -1.74 -8.02 8.66
CA LEU A 416 -0.47 -8.71 8.85
C LEU A 416 -0.45 -9.55 10.12
N ARG A 417 -0.99 -9.03 11.23
CA ARG A 417 -1.14 -9.79 12.48
C ARG A 417 -1.99 -11.04 12.27
N LYS A 418 -3.17 -10.90 11.66
CA LYS A 418 -4.05 -12.04 11.33
C LYS A 418 -3.35 -13.08 10.46
N LEU A 419 -2.66 -12.63 9.41
CA LEU A 419 -1.93 -13.49 8.50
C LEU A 419 -0.85 -14.28 9.26
N LEU A 420 -0.01 -13.60 10.04
CA LEU A 420 1.08 -14.25 10.77
C LEU A 420 0.56 -15.17 11.87
N SER A 421 -0.54 -14.83 12.56
CA SER A 421 -1.18 -15.69 13.58
C SER A 421 -1.63 -17.02 12.98
N ARG A 422 -2.23 -17.01 11.78
CA ARG A 422 -2.71 -18.23 11.13
C ARG A 422 -1.58 -19.17 10.74
N TYR A 423 -0.52 -18.62 10.15
CA TYR A 423 0.58 -19.44 9.64
C TYR A 423 1.62 -19.81 10.71
N ARG A 424 1.55 -19.16 11.88
CA ARG A 424 2.55 -19.21 12.97
C ARG A 424 3.93 -18.77 12.47
N LEU A 425 4.79 -18.31 13.39
CA LEU A 425 6.16 -17.96 12.98
C LEU A 425 6.95 -19.22 12.60
N PRO A 426 7.65 -19.22 11.45
CA PRO A 426 8.44 -20.36 11.04
C PRO A 426 9.64 -20.52 12.00
N VAL A 427 9.89 -21.75 12.44
CA VAL A 427 11.08 -22.08 13.23
C VAL A 427 12.25 -22.31 12.27
N ALA A 428 13.31 -21.51 12.42
CA ALA A 428 14.54 -21.70 11.68
C ALA A 428 15.34 -22.87 12.29
N THR A 429 15.56 -23.94 11.54
CA THR A 429 16.41 -25.08 11.95
C THR A 429 17.47 -25.36 10.90
N ARG A 430 18.42 -26.25 11.20
CA ARG A 430 19.42 -26.70 10.22
C ARG A 430 18.76 -27.38 9.01
N GLU A 431 17.66 -28.10 9.25
CA GLU A 431 16.87 -28.81 8.24
C GLU A 431 15.91 -27.86 7.50
N ASN A 432 15.53 -26.75 8.13
CA ASN A 432 14.67 -25.71 7.57
C ASN A 432 15.32 -24.32 7.68
N PRO A 433 16.40 -24.05 6.91
CA PRO A 433 17.09 -22.76 6.97
C PRO A 433 16.21 -21.64 6.40
N VAL A 434 16.41 -20.43 6.93
CA VAL A 434 15.87 -19.20 6.35
C VAL A 434 16.81 -18.76 5.23
N ILE A 435 16.44 -19.08 4.00
CA ILE A 435 17.18 -18.66 2.80
C ILE A 435 16.74 -17.25 2.38
N ASN A 436 17.59 -16.57 1.62
CA ASN A 436 17.21 -15.28 1.03
C ASN A 436 16.01 -15.46 0.08
N ASP A 437 15.19 -14.41 -0.06
CA ASP A 437 14.07 -14.37 -1.00
C ASP A 437 13.03 -15.49 -0.83
N CYS A 438 12.62 -15.75 0.41
CA CYS A 438 11.59 -16.75 0.71
C CYS A 438 10.50 -16.23 1.65
N CYS A 439 9.31 -16.86 1.60
CA CYS A 439 8.18 -16.48 2.44
C CYS A 439 8.51 -16.52 3.93
N ARG A 440 9.31 -17.50 4.38
CA ARG A 440 9.72 -17.60 5.80
C ARG A 440 10.53 -16.38 6.25
N GLY A 441 11.47 -15.93 5.42
CA GLY A 441 12.26 -14.74 5.69
C GLY A 441 11.38 -13.49 5.77
N ALA A 442 10.48 -13.31 4.80
CA ALA A 442 9.53 -12.21 4.80
C ALA A 442 8.62 -12.22 6.04
N MET A 443 8.09 -13.38 6.44
CA MET A 443 7.29 -13.53 7.66
C MET A 443 8.05 -13.11 8.92
N LEU A 444 9.30 -13.56 9.08
CA LEU A 444 10.12 -13.22 10.25
C LEU A 444 10.42 -11.72 10.32
N SER A 445 10.71 -11.09 9.19
CA SER A 445 10.90 -9.63 9.13
C SER A 445 9.62 -8.87 9.47
N LEU A 446 8.47 -9.27 8.91
CA LEU A 446 7.17 -8.65 9.22
C LEU A 446 6.80 -8.80 10.69
N ALA A 447 7.04 -9.99 11.27
CA ALA A 447 6.82 -10.25 12.69
C ALA A 447 7.71 -9.36 13.58
N THR A 448 8.98 -9.20 13.20
CA THR A 448 9.91 -8.30 13.89
C THR A 448 9.40 -6.85 13.84
N GLY A 449 8.91 -6.41 12.68
CA GLY A 449 8.28 -5.09 12.53
C GLY A 449 7.07 -4.91 13.44
N LEU A 450 6.19 -5.91 13.55
CA LEU A 450 5.03 -5.87 14.45
C LEU A 450 5.44 -5.79 15.92
N ALA A 451 6.49 -6.52 16.33
CA ALA A 451 7.05 -6.43 17.68
C ALA A 451 7.51 -5.00 17.99
N HIS A 452 8.30 -4.41 17.07
CA HIS A 452 8.81 -3.05 17.23
C HIS A 452 7.70 -1.99 17.20
N SER A 453 6.56 -2.28 16.56
CA SER A 453 5.37 -1.42 16.59
C SER A 453 4.55 -1.54 17.89
N GLY A 454 5.02 -2.31 18.87
CA GLY A 454 4.30 -2.56 20.13
C GLY A 454 3.15 -3.57 20.03
N SER A 455 3.07 -4.37 18.95
CA SER A 455 2.09 -5.45 18.88
C SER A 455 2.50 -6.59 19.81
N ASP A 456 1.55 -7.11 20.59
CA ASP A 456 1.74 -8.36 21.31
C ASP A 456 1.87 -9.53 20.32
N LEU A 457 3.02 -10.20 20.34
CA LEU A 457 3.32 -11.35 19.49
C LEU A 457 3.10 -12.69 20.19
N SER A 458 2.55 -12.71 21.43
CA SER A 458 2.25 -13.94 22.16
C SER A 458 1.42 -14.94 21.34
N LEU A 459 0.50 -14.43 20.51
CA LEU A 459 -0.35 -15.20 19.60
C LEU A 459 0.33 -15.61 18.28
N LEU A 460 1.55 -15.15 18.01
CA LEU A 460 2.32 -15.46 16.79
C LEU A 460 3.36 -16.56 17.01
N VAL A 461 3.86 -16.68 18.25
CA VAL A 461 4.82 -17.71 18.61
C VAL A 461 4.13 -19.07 18.49
N PRO A 462 4.66 -20.02 17.70
CA PRO A 462 4.07 -21.35 17.64
C PRO A 462 4.03 -21.95 19.04
N GLU A 463 2.92 -22.59 19.43
CA GLU A 463 2.93 -23.53 20.54
C GLU A 463 3.92 -24.62 20.15
N ILE A 464 5.10 -24.61 20.75
CA ILE A 464 6.06 -25.69 20.62
C ILE A 464 5.49 -26.80 21.48
N GLU A 465 4.65 -27.66 20.88
CA GLU A 465 4.03 -28.82 21.54
C GLU A 465 5.06 -29.73 22.21
N ASP A 466 6.33 -29.59 21.83
CA ASP A 466 7.38 -30.51 22.23
C ASP A 466 8.70 -29.77 22.56
N MET A 467 8.61 -28.78 23.44
CA MET A 467 9.78 -28.06 23.99
C MET A 467 10.80 -29.03 24.65
N TYR A 468 10.35 -30.24 24.99
CA TYR A 468 11.14 -31.31 25.61
C TYR A 468 11.74 -32.33 24.62
N SER A 469 11.22 -32.46 23.39
CA SER A 469 11.76 -33.36 22.37
C SER A 469 12.75 -32.71 21.41
N SER A 470 12.74 -31.37 21.29
CA SER A 470 13.75 -30.64 20.53
C SER A 470 15.01 -30.41 21.39
N PRO A 471 16.16 -31.04 21.07
CA PRO A 471 17.40 -30.85 21.83
C PRO A 471 17.93 -29.41 21.77
N TYR A 472 17.42 -28.59 20.84
CA TYR A 472 17.86 -27.20 20.63
C TYR A 472 17.04 -26.15 21.41
N LEU A 473 15.91 -26.54 22.01
CA LEU A 473 15.01 -25.64 22.73
C LEU A 473 14.88 -25.97 24.21
N ARG A 474 15.67 -26.94 24.71
CA ARG A 474 15.77 -27.17 26.15
C ARG A 474 16.37 -25.94 26.81
N PRO A 475 15.69 -25.31 27.78
CA PRO A 475 16.34 -24.37 28.67
C PRO A 475 17.55 -25.08 29.28
N SER A 476 18.75 -24.55 29.06
CA SER A 476 19.91 -25.02 29.80
C SER A 476 19.60 -24.88 31.29
N GLU A 477 19.70 -25.97 32.07
CA GLU A 477 19.55 -25.92 33.54
C GLU A 477 20.57 -24.97 34.20
N SER A 478 21.61 -24.62 33.46
CA SER A 478 22.62 -23.64 33.84
C SER A 478 22.36 -22.31 33.11
N PRO A 479 22.23 -21.17 33.80
CA PRO A 479 22.12 -19.87 33.15
C PRO A 479 23.35 -19.64 32.27
N ILE A 480 23.15 -19.51 30.96
CA ILE A 480 24.23 -19.17 30.03
C ILE A 480 24.47 -17.67 30.17
N THR A 481 25.59 -17.31 30.80
CA THR A 481 26.07 -15.93 30.79
C THR A 481 26.71 -15.65 29.43
N VAL A 482 26.08 -14.80 28.63
CA VAL A 482 26.66 -14.32 27.38
C VAL A 482 27.51 -13.09 27.70
N GLU A 483 28.83 -13.27 27.79
CA GLU A 483 29.77 -12.15 27.86
C GLU A 483 30.01 -11.60 26.46
N VAL A 484 29.40 -10.45 26.16
CA VAL A 484 29.67 -9.72 24.92
C VAL A 484 30.86 -8.81 25.14
N ASN A 485 32.03 -9.21 24.61
CA ASN A 485 33.19 -8.34 24.59
C ASN A 485 33.01 -7.25 23.52
N CYS A 486 32.71 -6.03 23.96
CA CYS A 486 32.56 -4.86 23.08
C CYS A 486 33.91 -4.19 22.72
N THR A 487 35.07 -4.73 23.09
CA THR A 487 36.36 -4.18 22.65
C THR A 487 36.65 -4.58 21.21
N ASN A 488 36.69 -3.58 20.33
CA ASN A 488 37.09 -3.74 18.94
C ASN A 488 38.51 -3.19 18.75
N PRO A 489 39.56 -4.04 18.77
CA PRO A 489 40.93 -3.62 18.51
C PRO A 489 41.21 -3.35 17.01
N GLY A 490 40.25 -3.60 16.11
CA GLY A 490 40.37 -3.32 14.68
C GLY A 490 40.10 -1.86 14.33
N THR A 491 40.67 -1.40 13.22
CA THR A 491 40.36 -0.07 12.66
C THR A 491 38.87 0.04 12.37
N ARG A 492 38.23 1.13 12.82
CA ARG A 492 36.84 1.66 12.73
C ARG A 492 35.74 1.00 11.86
N TYR A 493 36.04 0.08 10.94
CA TYR A 493 35.14 -0.46 9.92
C TYR A 493 34.94 -1.99 9.96
N CYS A 494 35.54 -2.71 10.92
CA CYS A 494 35.34 -4.16 11.05
C CYS A 494 34.53 -4.47 12.31
N TRP A 495 33.28 -4.92 12.16
CA TRP A 495 32.54 -5.56 13.26
C TRP A 495 32.72 -7.08 13.14
N MET A 496 33.39 -7.69 14.12
CA MET A 496 33.36 -9.15 14.30
C MET A 496 32.55 -9.45 15.55
N SER A 497 31.37 -10.05 15.38
CA SER A 497 30.67 -10.68 16.50
C SER A 497 31.46 -11.94 16.87
N THR A 498 32.14 -11.91 18.02
CA THR A 498 32.71 -13.11 18.64
C THR A 498 31.94 -13.37 19.92
N GLY A 499 30.67 -13.73 19.79
CA GLY A 499 29.95 -14.33 20.92
C GLY A 499 30.66 -15.62 21.31
N SER A 500 31.46 -15.60 22.37
CA SER A 500 32.05 -16.81 22.93
C SER A 500 31.03 -17.41 23.88
N LEU A 501 30.42 -18.52 23.49
CA LEU A 501 29.59 -19.33 24.37
C LEU A 501 30.54 -20.19 25.22
N THR A 502 30.77 -19.80 26.47
CA THR A 502 31.38 -20.69 27.46
C THR A 502 30.27 -21.54 28.09
N ALA A 503 30.34 -22.85 27.88
CA ALA A 503 29.44 -23.84 28.48
C ALA A 503 29.82 -24.14 29.93
#